data_AF-A0A5B7J1D9-F1
#
_entry.id   AF-A0A5B7J1D9-F1
#
_cell.length_a   1.000
_cell.length_b   1.000
_cell.length_c   1.000
_cell.angle_alpha   90.00
_cell.angle_beta   90.00
_cell.angle_gamma   90.00
#
_symmetry.space_group_name_H-M   'P 1'
#
loop_
_entity.id
_entity.type
_entity.pdbx_description
1 polymer ?
#
loop_
_entity_poly.entity_id
_entity_poly.type
_entity_poly.pdbx_seq_one_letter_code
_entity_poly.pdbx_strand_id
1 'polypeptide(L)'
;MAFVFLNRFLDLCEAIEEGSLDSLDHTDFIDTDIPYEIPLPDTLSIPEPLREEAKEWVLAVSMDQQVEQVLPMDERMVYEASLMGSDGTSAPPCVISGYPVIRNRLDLKRGQAANKEDWNKLVMATKMASTPECQDVLKFITAWCGGLPTMGYNFQ
;
A
#
# COMPACT_ATOMS: atom_id res chain seq x y z
N MET A 1 -8.80 2.91 7.42
CA MET A 1 -7.55 2.16 7.11
C MET A 1 -6.71 1.83 8.34
N ALA A 2 -6.08 2.80 9.02
CA ALA A 2 -5.15 2.50 10.14
C ALA A 2 -5.77 1.61 11.22
N PHE A 3 -7.03 1.88 11.60
CA PHE A 3 -7.80 1.05 12.51
C PHE A 3 -7.91 -0.42 12.06
N VAL A 4 -8.33 -0.66 10.82
CA VAL A 4 -8.47 -2.03 10.26
C VAL A 4 -7.13 -2.77 10.29
N PHE A 5 -6.04 -2.12 9.85
CA PHE A 5 -4.72 -2.76 9.82
C PHE A 5 -4.11 -2.98 11.21
N LEU A 6 -4.31 -2.07 12.15
CA LEU A 6 -3.80 -2.22 13.52
C LEU A 6 -4.59 -3.28 14.29
N ASN A 7 -5.91 -3.39 14.10
CA ASN A 7 -6.68 -4.51 14.65
C ASN A 7 -6.16 -5.84 14.10
N ARG A 8 -6.03 -5.97 12.77
CA ARG A 8 -5.47 -7.18 12.17
C ARG A 8 -4.06 -7.49 12.67
N PHE A 9 -3.24 -6.47 12.89
CA PHE A 9 -1.91 -6.66 13.47
C PHE A 9 -1.96 -7.25 14.89
N LEU A 10 -2.88 -6.80 15.74
CA LEU A 10 -3.08 -7.35 17.08
C LEU A 10 -3.59 -8.78 17.01
N ASP A 11 -4.56 -9.08 16.14
CA ASP A 11 -5.07 -10.44 15.94
C ASP A 11 -3.94 -11.39 15.48
N LEU A 12 -3.07 -10.93 14.58
CA LEU A 12 -1.90 -11.68 14.15
C LEU A 12 -0.88 -11.89 15.28
N CYS A 13 -0.75 -10.93 16.20
CA CYS A 13 0.13 -11.10 17.35
C CYS A 13 -0.38 -12.20 18.28
N GLU A 14 -1.68 -12.23 18.54
CA GLU A 14 -2.35 -13.28 19.34
C GLU A 14 -2.23 -14.65 18.64
N ALA A 15 -2.50 -14.70 17.33
CA ALA A 15 -2.36 -15.92 16.53
C ALA A 15 -0.93 -16.51 16.56
N ILE A 16 0.11 -15.67 16.56
CA ILE A 16 1.51 -16.11 16.69
C ILE A 16 1.77 -16.69 18.09
N GLU A 17 1.26 -16.06 19.16
CA GLU A 17 1.43 -16.54 20.53
C GLU A 17 0.67 -17.85 20.78
N GLU A 18 -0.50 -18.02 20.17
CA GLU A 18 -1.30 -19.24 20.22
C GLU A 18 -0.78 -20.34 19.27
N GLY A 19 -0.02 -19.96 18.24
CA GLY A 19 0.48 -20.85 17.20
C GLY A 19 -0.61 -21.34 16.23
N SER A 20 -1.72 -20.60 16.08
CA SER A 20 -2.83 -20.93 15.17
C SER A 20 -3.48 -19.69 14.56
N LEU A 21 -3.96 -19.81 13.32
CA LEU A 21 -4.74 -18.79 12.62
C LEU A 21 -6.26 -18.99 12.76
N ASP A 22 -6.70 -20.05 13.42
CA ASP A 22 -8.11 -20.50 13.40
C ASP A 22 -9.10 -19.47 13.97
N SER A 23 -8.63 -18.57 14.83
CA SER A 23 -9.42 -17.52 15.49
C SER A 23 -9.53 -16.22 14.69
N LEU A 24 -8.82 -16.09 13.56
CA LEU A 24 -8.77 -14.84 12.80
C LEU A 24 -10.05 -14.61 11.97
N ASP A 25 -10.65 -13.43 12.15
CA ASP A 25 -11.71 -12.95 11.27
C ASP A 25 -11.12 -12.29 10.01
N HIS A 26 -11.67 -12.66 8.85
CA HIS A 26 -11.25 -12.18 7.54
C HIS A 26 -12.26 -11.27 6.84
N THR A 27 -13.37 -10.96 7.49
CA THR A 27 -14.48 -10.19 6.92
C THR A 27 -14.03 -8.83 6.37
N ASP A 28 -13.17 -8.12 7.12
CA ASP A 28 -12.65 -6.80 6.73
C ASP A 28 -11.72 -6.84 5.50
N PHE A 29 -11.29 -8.03 5.08
CA PHE A 29 -10.28 -8.25 4.04
C PHE A 29 -10.81 -9.05 2.84
N ILE A 30 -12.12 -9.31 2.74
CA ILE A 30 -12.76 -10.09 1.65
C ILE A 30 -12.41 -9.52 0.27
N ASP A 31 -12.55 -8.21 0.09
CA ASP A 31 -12.34 -7.54 -1.20
C ASP A 31 -10.90 -6.99 -1.32
N THR A 32 -9.92 -7.74 -0.83
CA THR A 32 -8.50 -7.40 -0.88
C THR A 32 -7.69 -8.52 -1.54
N ASP A 33 -6.46 -8.20 -1.95
CA ASP A 33 -5.45 -9.16 -2.38
C ASP A 33 -4.51 -9.58 -1.23
N ILE A 34 -4.89 -9.30 0.02
CA ILE A 34 -4.11 -9.66 1.21
C ILE A 34 -4.38 -11.14 1.55
N PRO A 35 -3.34 -11.99 1.66
CA PRO A 35 -3.53 -13.41 1.90
C PRO A 35 -4.06 -13.69 3.30
N TYR A 36 -4.92 -14.72 3.41
CA TYR A 36 -5.43 -15.23 4.69
C TYR A 36 -4.53 -16.32 5.27
N GLU A 37 -4.09 -17.24 4.42
CA GLU A 37 -3.20 -18.34 4.80
C GLU A 37 -1.75 -17.89 4.65
N ILE A 38 -1.14 -17.51 5.77
CA ILE A 38 0.26 -17.15 5.85
C ILE A 38 0.99 -18.10 6.82
N PRO A 39 2.26 -18.44 6.56
CA PRO A 39 3.04 -19.18 7.55
C PRO A 39 3.23 -18.31 8.79
N LEU A 40 2.84 -18.84 9.95
CA LEU A 40 3.09 -18.19 11.23
C LEU A 40 4.57 -18.34 11.63
N PRO A 41 5.25 -17.25 12.04
CA PRO A 41 6.57 -17.36 12.65
C PRO A 41 6.48 -18.00 14.04
N ASP A 42 7.59 -18.62 14.48
CA ASP A 42 7.67 -19.25 15.82
C ASP A 42 7.60 -18.22 16.96
N THR A 43 8.02 -16.98 16.70
CA THR A 43 8.05 -15.91 17.69
C THR A 43 7.73 -14.56 17.07
N LEU A 44 7.25 -13.66 17.91
CA LEU A 44 7.00 -12.27 17.55
C LEU A 44 8.31 -11.50 17.34
N SER A 45 8.38 -10.77 16.25
CA SER A 45 9.51 -9.88 15.93
C SER A 45 9.35 -8.48 16.53
N ILE A 46 8.13 -8.08 16.88
CA ILE A 46 7.82 -6.74 17.37
C ILE A 46 7.90 -6.69 18.91
N PRO A 47 8.67 -5.75 19.49
CA PRO A 47 8.76 -5.57 20.94
C PRO A 47 7.40 -5.28 21.59
N GLU A 48 7.19 -5.85 22.78
CA GLU A 48 5.97 -5.67 23.60
C GLU A 48 5.52 -4.21 23.76
N PRO A 49 6.40 -3.22 24.04
CA PRO A 49 5.95 -1.84 24.21
C PRO A 49 5.24 -1.26 22.98
N LEU A 50 5.65 -1.65 21.77
CA LEU A 50 5.02 -1.18 20.53
C LEU A 50 3.68 -1.89 20.27
N ARG A 51 3.54 -3.13 20.73
CA ARG A 51 2.27 -3.88 20.66
C ARG A 51 1.24 -3.29 21.60
N GLU A 52 1.64 -2.95 22.83
CA GLU A 52 0.77 -2.27 23.79
C GLU A 52 0.39 -0.86 23.32
N GLU A 53 1.30 -0.11 22.70
CA GLU A 53 0.96 1.18 22.08
C GLU A 53 -0.12 1.03 20.99
N ALA A 54 0.02 0.04 20.10
CA ALA A 54 -0.98 -0.24 19.08
C ALA A 54 -2.33 -0.64 19.69
N LYS A 55 -2.31 -1.45 20.75
CA LYS A 55 -3.50 -1.89 21.48
C LYS A 55 -4.21 -0.73 22.16
N GLU A 56 -3.48 0.13 22.88
CA GLU A 56 -4.03 1.32 23.50
C GLU A 56 -4.67 2.26 22.46
N TRP A 57 -3.99 2.46 21.33
CA TRP A 57 -4.52 3.28 20.24
C TRP A 57 -5.80 2.70 19.66
N VAL A 58 -5.83 1.39 19.35
CA VAL A 58 -7.01 0.70 18.83
C VAL A 58 -8.17 0.80 19.82
N LEU A 59 -7.94 0.58 21.11
CA LEU A 59 -8.97 0.69 22.14
C LEU A 59 -9.53 2.11 22.23
N ALA A 60 -8.66 3.13 22.24
CA ALA A 60 -9.08 4.53 22.29
C ALA A 60 -9.95 4.90 21.07
N VAL A 61 -9.54 4.45 19.88
CA VAL A 61 -10.24 4.70 18.63
C VAL A 61 -11.57 3.93 18.57
N SER A 62 -11.63 2.69 19.05
CA SER A 62 -12.88 1.90 19.15
C SER A 62 -13.93 2.54 20.07
N MET A 63 -13.50 3.28 21.09
CA MET A 63 -14.42 4.00 21.98
C MET A 63 -15.03 5.25 21.32
N ASP A 64 -14.35 5.82 20.33
CA ASP A 64 -14.84 6.94 19.53
C ASP A 64 -15.77 6.40 18.43
N GLN A 65 -17.09 6.42 18.67
CA GLN A 65 -18.14 5.83 17.82
C GLN A 65 -18.26 6.43 16.40
N GLN A 66 -17.26 7.21 15.96
CA GLN A 66 -17.19 7.85 14.65
C GLN A 66 -16.25 7.12 13.67
N VAL A 67 -15.63 6.02 14.08
CA VAL A 67 -14.65 5.30 13.25
C VAL A 67 -15.35 4.30 12.33
N GLU A 68 -15.23 4.52 11.02
CA GLU A 68 -15.64 3.54 10.02
C GLU A 68 -14.58 2.43 9.89
N GLN A 69 -14.96 1.21 10.26
CA GLN A 69 -14.16 0.00 10.06
C GLN A 69 -14.31 -0.51 8.62
N VAL A 70 -13.91 0.31 7.66
CA VAL A 70 -14.00 -0.04 6.23
C VAL A 70 -12.71 0.36 5.52
N LEU A 71 -12.26 -0.50 4.60
CA LEU A 71 -11.18 -0.18 3.68
C LEU A 71 -11.73 0.57 2.46
N PRO A 72 -11.07 1.66 2.01
CA PRO A 72 -11.51 2.39 0.84
C PRO A 72 -11.41 1.52 -0.41
N MET A 73 -12.44 1.58 -1.26
CA MET A 73 -12.51 0.80 -2.49
C MET A 73 -12.28 1.68 -3.71
N ASP A 74 -11.69 1.09 -4.76
CA ASP A 74 -11.60 1.74 -6.07
C ASP A 74 -12.78 1.41 -6.99
N GLU A 75 -12.69 1.82 -8.26
CA GLU A 75 -13.72 1.59 -9.28
C GLU A 75 -14.00 0.12 -9.62
N ARG A 76 -13.13 -0.81 -9.21
CA ARG A 76 -13.30 -2.25 -9.36
C ARG A 76 -14.02 -2.87 -8.15
N MET A 77 -14.42 -2.06 -7.16
CA MET A 77 -15.04 -2.49 -5.91
C MET A 77 -14.15 -3.43 -5.09
N VAL A 78 -12.82 -3.24 -5.18
CA VAL A 78 -11.83 -3.88 -4.31
C VAL A 78 -11.05 -2.81 -3.56
N TYR A 79 -10.32 -3.19 -2.52
CA TYR A 79 -9.44 -2.26 -1.79
C TYR A 79 -8.53 -1.49 -2.73
N GLU A 80 -8.47 -0.17 -2.56
CA GLU A 80 -7.84 0.75 -3.52
C GLU A 80 -6.35 0.48 -3.79
N ALA A 81 -5.66 -0.21 -2.88
CA ALA A 81 -4.25 -0.59 -3.05
C ALA A 81 -4.06 -2.00 -3.61
N SER A 82 -5.14 -2.77 -3.81
CA SER A 82 -5.04 -4.14 -4.32
C SER A 82 -4.63 -4.17 -5.79
N LEU A 83 -3.62 -4.99 -6.10
CA LEU A 83 -3.12 -5.17 -7.45
C LEU A 83 -3.97 -6.17 -8.24
N MET A 84 -4.80 -6.96 -7.57
CA MET A 84 -5.73 -7.91 -8.20
C MET A 84 -7.18 -7.48 -7.99
N GLY A 85 -7.98 -7.56 -9.06
CA GLY A 85 -9.42 -7.44 -9.02
C GLY A 85 -10.09 -8.77 -8.67
N SER A 86 -11.36 -8.72 -8.28
CA SER A 86 -12.18 -9.90 -7.96
C SER A 86 -12.42 -10.82 -9.16
N ASP A 87 -12.27 -10.31 -10.38
CA ASP A 87 -12.35 -11.05 -11.65
C ASP A 87 -11.02 -11.70 -12.06
N GLY A 88 -9.98 -11.60 -11.22
CA GLY A 88 -8.64 -12.11 -11.50
C GLY A 88 -7.79 -11.21 -12.41
N THR A 89 -8.29 -10.02 -12.78
CA THR A 89 -7.48 -9.05 -13.52
C THR A 89 -6.40 -8.45 -12.61
N SER A 90 -5.17 -8.32 -13.14
CA SER A 90 -4.07 -7.71 -12.41
C SER A 90 -3.67 -6.37 -13.01
N ALA A 91 -3.45 -5.38 -12.16
CA ALA A 91 -2.88 -4.08 -12.50
C ALA A 91 -1.40 -4.03 -12.06
N PRO A 92 -0.50 -3.43 -12.87
CA PRO A 92 0.88 -3.27 -12.44
C PRO A 92 0.97 -2.26 -11.28
N PRO A 93 1.87 -2.47 -10.31
CA PRO A 93 2.09 -1.52 -9.23
C PRO A 93 2.75 -0.25 -9.76
N CYS A 94 2.27 0.90 -9.27
CA CYS A 94 2.88 2.19 -9.52
C CYS A 94 4.27 2.23 -8.89
N VAL A 95 5.32 2.53 -9.67
CA VAL A 95 6.70 2.62 -9.15
C VAL A 95 6.90 3.70 -8.09
N ILE A 96 5.94 4.62 -7.94
CA ILE A 96 6.00 5.71 -6.96
C ILE A 96 5.25 5.34 -5.68
N SER A 97 4.00 4.93 -5.80
CA SER A 97 3.09 4.72 -4.65
C SER A 97 2.88 3.25 -4.27
N GLY A 98 3.20 2.32 -5.17
CA GLY A 98 2.85 0.89 -5.04
C GLY A 98 1.40 0.57 -5.40
N TYR A 99 0.52 1.56 -5.49
CA TYR A 99 -0.91 1.41 -5.80
C TYR A 99 -1.10 0.93 -7.25
N PRO A 100 -2.23 0.28 -7.57
CA PRO A 100 -2.51 -0.22 -8.90
C PRO A 100 -2.55 0.93 -9.94
N VAL A 101 -1.95 0.69 -11.11
CA VAL A 101 -2.06 1.61 -12.26
C VAL A 101 -3.21 1.20 -13.16
N ILE A 102 -4.40 1.76 -12.89
CA ILE A 102 -5.66 1.42 -13.57
C ILE A 102 -5.95 2.41 -14.71
N ARG A 103 -5.89 3.71 -14.39
CA ARG A 103 -6.16 4.83 -15.33
C ARG A 103 -4.96 5.74 -15.43
N ASN A 104 -4.95 6.60 -16.46
CA ASN A 104 -3.93 7.64 -16.64
C ASN A 104 -2.50 7.11 -16.46
N ARG A 105 -2.24 5.96 -17.08
CA ARG A 105 -0.98 5.22 -16.98
C ARG A 105 0.16 5.97 -17.65
N LEU A 106 1.30 6.04 -16.96
CA LEU A 106 2.59 6.40 -17.53
C LEU A 106 3.39 5.10 -17.73
N ASP A 107 3.59 4.71 -18.98
CA ASP A 107 4.45 3.57 -19.32
C ASP A 107 5.92 3.95 -19.19
N LEU A 108 6.63 3.17 -18.39
CA LEU A 108 8.07 3.24 -18.22
C LEU A 108 8.71 2.03 -18.92
N LYS A 109 10.03 2.08 -19.10
CA LYS A 109 10.73 0.92 -19.68
C LYS A 109 10.73 -0.25 -18.69
N ARG A 110 11.18 -1.43 -19.15
CA ARG A 110 11.27 -2.66 -18.34
C ARG A 110 9.92 -3.14 -17.78
N GLY A 111 8.81 -2.81 -18.46
CA GLY A 111 7.46 -3.22 -18.06
C GLY A 111 6.94 -2.51 -16.80
N GLN A 112 7.62 -1.45 -16.35
CA GLN A 112 7.18 -0.67 -15.19
C GLN A 112 6.14 0.37 -15.58
N ALA A 113 5.32 0.75 -14.61
CA ALA A 113 4.26 1.74 -14.80
C ALA A 113 4.19 2.69 -13.60
N ALA A 114 3.68 3.89 -13.83
CA ALA A 114 3.31 4.82 -12.78
C ALA A 114 1.91 5.39 -13.03
N ASN A 115 1.21 5.71 -11.95
CA ASN A 115 0.09 6.64 -12.01
C ASN A 115 0.66 8.02 -12.39
N LYS A 116 0.15 8.61 -13.49
CA LYS A 116 0.68 9.89 -13.99
C LYS A 116 0.57 11.02 -12.97
N GLU A 117 -0.46 11.00 -12.14
CA GLU A 117 -0.65 11.99 -11.08
C GLU A 117 0.42 11.86 -10.00
N ASP A 118 0.74 10.65 -9.54
CA ASP A 118 1.80 10.42 -8.55
C ASP A 118 3.18 10.80 -9.09
N TRP A 119 3.44 10.47 -10.36
CA TRP A 119 4.64 10.91 -11.05
C TRP A 119 4.77 12.44 -11.07
N ASN A 120 3.68 13.15 -11.41
CA ASN A 120 3.67 14.61 -11.44
C ASN A 120 3.85 15.21 -10.05
N LYS A 121 3.22 14.63 -9.02
CA LYS A 121 3.41 15.03 -7.61
C LYS A 121 4.86 14.88 -7.19
N LEU A 122 5.51 13.75 -7.50
CA LEU A 122 6.93 13.53 -7.22
C LEU A 122 7.79 14.60 -7.90
N VAL A 123 7.62 14.82 -9.21
CA VAL A 123 8.39 15.83 -9.95
C VAL A 123 8.19 17.23 -9.38
N MET A 124 6.96 17.58 -9.01
CA MET A 124 6.64 18.88 -8.42
C MET A 124 7.27 19.03 -7.03
N ALA A 125 7.14 18.02 -6.16
CA ALA A 125 7.74 18.01 -4.83
C ALA A 125 9.27 18.16 -4.90
N THR A 126 9.93 17.42 -5.79
CA THR A 126 11.38 17.51 -6.02
C THR A 126 11.80 18.91 -6.51
N LYS A 127 11.01 19.54 -7.38
CA LYS A 127 11.27 20.93 -7.81
C LYS A 127 11.08 21.93 -6.68
N MET A 128 10.01 21.79 -5.89
CA MET A 128 9.68 22.73 -4.81
C MET A 128 10.66 22.64 -3.65
N ALA A 129 11.06 21.43 -3.25
CA ALA A 129 12.04 21.23 -2.20
C ALA A 129 13.42 21.75 -2.60
N SER A 130 13.79 21.60 -3.88
CA SER A 130 15.10 22.01 -4.42
C SER A 130 16.30 21.48 -3.61
N THR A 131 16.13 20.35 -2.92
CA THR A 131 17.20 19.68 -2.17
C THR A 131 17.91 18.64 -3.05
N PRO A 132 19.23 18.44 -2.87
CA PRO A 132 19.97 17.40 -3.58
C PRO A 132 19.38 15.99 -3.39
N GLU A 133 18.90 15.69 -2.19
CA GLU A 133 18.35 14.38 -1.83
C GLU A 133 17.09 14.06 -2.65
N CYS A 134 16.18 15.03 -2.81
CA CYS A 134 14.98 14.84 -3.62
C CYS A 134 15.31 14.70 -5.12
N GLN A 135 16.35 15.40 -5.60
CA GLN A 135 16.82 15.25 -6.97
C GLN A 135 17.43 13.87 -7.21
N ASP A 136 18.18 13.35 -6.23
CA ASP A 136 18.81 12.05 -6.33
C ASP A 136 17.79 10.91 -6.28
N VAL A 137 16.73 11.01 -5.47
CA VAL A 137 15.60 10.07 -5.51
C VAL A 137 14.93 10.06 -6.88
N LEU A 138 14.66 11.23 -7.48
CA LEU A 138 14.03 11.32 -8.80
C LEU A 138 14.93 10.72 -9.90
N LYS A 139 16.24 10.98 -9.85
CA LYS A 139 17.23 10.37 -10.76
C LYS A 139 17.28 8.86 -10.59
N PHE A 140 17.31 8.37 -9.34
CA PHE A 140 17.34 6.94 -9.04
C PHE A 140 16.11 6.24 -9.63
N ILE A 141 14.91 6.72 -9.33
CA ILE A 141 13.66 6.13 -9.84
C ILE A 141 13.68 6.14 -11.38
N THR A 142 14.04 7.26 -11.99
CA THR A 142 14.11 7.36 -13.45
C THR A 142 15.10 6.34 -14.05
N ALA A 143 16.28 6.18 -13.46
CA ALA A 143 17.30 5.24 -13.93
C ALA A 143 16.88 3.78 -13.69
N TRP A 144 16.31 3.48 -12.52
CA TRP A 144 15.75 2.17 -12.17
C TRP A 144 14.71 1.74 -13.21
N CYS A 145 13.88 2.69 -13.64
CA CYS A 145 12.86 2.49 -14.67
C CYS A 145 13.39 2.43 -16.11
N GLY A 146 14.71 2.41 -16.32
CA GLY A 146 15.33 2.35 -17.65
C GLY A 146 15.34 3.69 -18.39
N GLY A 147 15.07 4.79 -17.68
CA GLY A 147 14.91 6.14 -18.22
C GLY A 147 13.43 6.47 -18.47
N LEU A 148 13.14 7.77 -18.64
CA LEU A 148 11.80 8.20 -19.03
C LEU A 148 11.44 7.58 -20.39
N PRO A 149 10.14 7.31 -20.65
CA PRO A 149 9.69 7.09 -22.02
C PRO A 149 10.23 8.23 -22.87
N THR A 150 10.69 7.92 -24.08
CA THR A 150 10.97 8.94 -25.09
C THR A 150 9.66 9.65 -25.35
N MET A 151 9.41 10.70 -24.58
CA MET A 151 8.27 11.58 -24.76
C MET A 151 8.49 12.23 -26.12
N GLY A 152 7.82 11.71 -27.14
CA GLY A 152 7.61 12.41 -28.40
C GLY A 152 6.72 13.61 -28.11
N TYR A 153 7.27 14.64 -27.46
CA TYR A 153 6.65 15.95 -27.44
C TYR A 153 6.78 16.52 -28.85
N ASN A 154 5.82 16.20 -29.72
CA ASN A 154 5.52 17.06 -30.87
C ASN A 154 4.87 18.33 -30.31
N PHE A 155 5.70 19.29 -29.92
CA PHE A 155 5.26 20.67 -29.89
C PHE A 155 5.29 21.15 -31.34
N GLN A 156 4.10 21.17 -31.95
CA GLN A 156 3.84 21.96 -33.15
C GLN A 156 3.27 23.31 -32.73
#